data_AF-A0A7G9Z0K4-F1
#
_entry.id   AF-A0A7G9Z0K4-F1
#
_cell.length_a   1.000
_cell.length_b   1.000
_cell.length_c   1.000
_cell.angle_alpha   90.00
_cell.angle_beta   90.00
_cell.angle_gamma   90.00
#
_symmetry.space_group_name_H-M   'P 1'
#
loop_
_entity.id
_entity.type
_entity.pdbx_description
1 polymer ?
#
loop_
_entity_poly.entity_id
_entity_poly.type
_entity_poly.pdbx_seq_one_letter_code
_entity_poly.pdbx_strand_id
1 'polypeptide(L)'
;METQNTRERHKLGGISIFTKEYELLDGHKKRLVQQVADGSIIKRFEKTPLPTKSSDVVCPHFLELKWAYGCPFNCAWCYLKGTFRFLETKTKPVFKDREKVRLHTEALFDTVQYPKEILNTGELADSLMGENVKKPFSTFIIPLFEKQNQHKVLFLTKSDNTKHLIEIENHKQAIISFSLNTLENAERWEIGAPPVAKRIEAAKAVYEAGYETRIRIDPMLPFPESKWKESYKGLIDQIFSKFTPERITIGSLRGLQSTINGTTDTSWVEYLSEWSNWGRKIELNFRYDMYSTIINYLKDEHNYKNVALCKETKEMWKTLGMDYKKIKCNCVW
;
A
#
# COMPACT_ATOMS: atom_id res chain seq x y z
N MET A 1 -9.04 -22.23 -25.33
CA MET A 1 -7.68 -21.86 -25.78
C MET A 1 -6.87 -21.48 -24.57
N GLU A 2 -6.06 -22.39 -24.05
CA GLU A 2 -5.07 -22.09 -23.00
C GLU A 2 -4.03 -21.13 -23.61
N THR A 3 -4.02 -19.88 -23.17
CA THR A 3 -2.89 -18.99 -23.44
C THR A 3 -1.69 -19.57 -22.69
N GLN A 4 -0.80 -20.24 -23.42
CA GLN A 4 0.54 -20.58 -22.94
C GLN A 4 1.22 -19.28 -22.51
N ASN A 5 1.18 -18.99 -21.21
CA ASN A 5 1.94 -17.91 -20.61
C ASN A 5 3.41 -18.31 -20.65
N THR A 6 4.09 -18.00 -21.75
CA THR A 6 5.52 -18.26 -21.91
C THR A 6 6.29 -17.36 -20.94
N ARG A 7 6.77 -17.96 -19.85
CA ARG A 7 7.69 -17.32 -18.91
C ARG A 7 9.04 -17.22 -19.59
N GLU A 8 9.54 -16.00 -19.76
CA GLU A 8 10.90 -15.78 -20.28
C GLU A 8 11.88 -15.59 -19.14
N ARG A 9 13.11 -16.07 -19.35
CA ARG A 9 14.20 -15.96 -18.38
C ARG A 9 15.35 -15.22 -19.02
N HIS A 10 15.73 -14.10 -18.44
CA HIS A 10 16.94 -13.36 -18.78
C HIS A 10 17.94 -13.50 -17.63
N LYS A 11 19.23 -13.69 -17.92
CA LYS A 11 20.28 -13.65 -16.88
C LYS A 11 21.00 -12.31 -16.96
N LEU A 12 20.95 -11.52 -15.89
CA LEU A 12 21.65 -10.25 -15.74
C LEU A 12 22.49 -10.34 -14.46
N GLY A 13 23.81 -10.16 -14.57
CA GLY A 13 24.74 -10.39 -13.45
C GLY A 13 24.65 -11.79 -12.83
N GLY A 14 24.27 -12.82 -13.61
CA GLY A 14 24.03 -14.18 -13.12
C GLY A 14 22.66 -14.40 -12.45
N ILE A 15 21.90 -13.34 -12.20
CA ILE A 15 20.57 -13.37 -11.56
C ILE A 15 19.50 -13.46 -12.64
N SER A 16 18.51 -14.33 -12.41
CA SER A 16 17.46 -14.58 -13.40
C SER A 16 16.28 -13.63 -13.22
N ILE A 17 15.92 -12.90 -14.26
CA ILE A 17 14.70 -12.10 -14.33
C ILE A 17 13.65 -12.89 -15.08
N PHE A 18 12.47 -13.02 -14.48
CA PHE A 18 11.35 -13.71 -15.08
C PHE A 18 10.25 -12.74 -15.45
N THR A 19 9.83 -12.78 -16.71
CA THR A 19 8.75 -11.95 -17.25
C THR A 19 7.60 -12.81 -17.72
N LYS A 20 6.42 -12.21 -17.73
CA LYS A 20 5.17 -12.83 -18.18
C LYS A 20 4.30 -11.77 -18.86
N GLU A 21 3.46 -12.20 -19.79
CA GLU A 21 2.42 -11.32 -20.36
C GLU A 21 1.25 -11.20 -19.37
N TYR A 22 0.87 -9.96 -19.08
CA TYR A 22 -0.25 -9.63 -18.20
C TYR A 22 -1.30 -8.86 -18.98
N GLU A 23 -2.55 -9.27 -18.86
CA GLU A 23 -3.70 -8.44 -19.22
C GLU A 23 -3.97 -7.45 -18.06
N LEU A 24 -4.00 -6.16 -18.39
CA LEU A 24 -4.17 -5.07 -17.45
C LEU A 24 -5.65 -4.71 -17.27
N LEU A 25 -5.95 -3.86 -16.28
CA LEU A 25 -7.33 -3.43 -15.98
C LEU A 25 -8.01 -2.67 -17.13
N ASP A 26 -7.21 -2.03 -18.01
CA ASP A 26 -7.68 -1.34 -19.21
C ASP A 26 -7.88 -2.28 -20.42
N GLY A 27 -7.56 -3.57 -20.29
CA GLY A 27 -7.66 -4.58 -21.34
C GLY A 27 -6.41 -4.69 -22.22
N HIS A 28 -5.40 -3.82 -22.04
CA HIS A 28 -4.14 -3.95 -22.77
C HIS A 28 -3.31 -5.10 -22.21
N LYS A 29 -2.58 -5.78 -23.10
CA LYS A 29 -1.59 -6.79 -22.71
C LYS A 29 -0.20 -6.18 -22.69
N LYS A 30 0.56 -6.42 -21.62
CA LYS A 30 1.96 -5.99 -21.50
C LYS A 30 2.83 -7.10 -20.94
N ARG A 31 4.04 -7.23 -21.47
CA ARG A 31 5.08 -8.06 -20.87
C ARG A 31 5.72 -7.31 -19.72
N LEU A 32 5.57 -7.85 -18.51
CA LEU A 32 6.06 -7.23 -17.27
C LEU A 32 6.92 -8.22 -16.48
N VAL A 33 7.78 -7.68 -15.62
CA VAL A 33 8.54 -8.48 -14.65
C VAL A 33 7.57 -9.15 -13.69
N GLN A 34 7.62 -10.49 -13.63
CA GLN A 34 6.90 -11.31 -12.66
C GLN A 34 7.71 -11.44 -11.36
N GLN A 35 9.00 -11.76 -11.45
CA GLN A 35 9.86 -11.91 -10.28
C GLN A 35 11.34 -11.85 -10.63
N VAL A 36 12.16 -11.54 -9.62
CA VAL A 36 13.61 -11.66 -9.67
C VAL A 36 14.06 -12.90 -8.89
N ALA A 37 14.86 -13.74 -9.55
CA ALA A 37 15.32 -15.04 -9.08
C ALA A 37 14.16 -15.90 -8.55
N ASP A 38 14.23 -16.30 -7.29
CA ASP A 38 13.21 -17.11 -6.60
C ASP A 38 11.94 -16.32 -6.23
N GLY A 39 11.90 -15.00 -6.48
CA GLY A 39 10.79 -14.14 -6.08
C GLY A 39 10.69 -13.90 -4.57
N SER A 40 11.72 -14.26 -3.81
CA SER A 40 11.77 -14.04 -2.37
C SER A 40 11.93 -12.56 -2.01
N ILE A 41 12.60 -11.77 -2.86
CA ILE A 41 12.77 -10.32 -2.66
C ILE A 41 11.82 -9.52 -3.55
N ILE A 42 11.88 -9.70 -4.87
CA ILE A 42 11.02 -8.96 -5.82
C ILE A 42 10.08 -9.91 -6.52
N LYS A 43 8.77 -9.68 -6.34
CA LYS A 43 7.71 -10.46 -6.97
C LYS A 43 6.50 -9.58 -7.22
N ARG A 44 5.85 -9.77 -8.37
CA ARG A 44 4.60 -9.11 -8.71
C ARG A 44 3.47 -9.65 -7.84
N PHE A 45 2.75 -8.73 -7.22
CA PHE A 45 1.47 -9.01 -6.60
C PHE A 45 0.45 -9.29 -7.70
N GLU A 46 0.03 -10.55 -7.82
CA GLU A 46 -0.94 -11.03 -8.83
C GLU A 46 -2.14 -11.74 -8.19
N LYS A 47 -2.41 -11.44 -6.91
CA LYS A 47 -3.46 -12.13 -6.14
C LYS A 47 -4.88 -11.65 -6.47
N THR A 48 -5.03 -10.47 -7.09
CA THR A 48 -6.33 -9.94 -7.51
C THR A 48 -6.56 -10.22 -8.99
N PRO A 49 -7.47 -11.14 -9.37
CA PRO A 49 -7.78 -11.39 -10.78
C PRO A 49 -8.46 -10.16 -11.41
N LEU A 50 -8.55 -10.14 -12.75
CA LEU A 50 -9.33 -9.11 -13.44
C LEU A 50 -10.80 -9.18 -13.01
N PRO A 51 -11.44 -8.03 -12.73
CA PRO A 51 -12.77 -8.01 -12.13
C PRO A 51 -13.86 -8.37 -13.16
N THR A 52 -14.52 -9.50 -12.94
CA THR A 52 -15.61 -9.99 -13.79
C THR A 52 -16.97 -9.67 -13.17
N LYS A 53 -17.17 -10.06 -11.91
CA LYS A 53 -18.39 -9.88 -11.12
C LYS A 53 -18.43 -8.48 -10.48
N SER A 54 -19.62 -8.02 -10.10
CA SER A 54 -19.81 -6.76 -9.37
C SER A 54 -19.06 -6.74 -8.04
N SER A 55 -19.02 -7.88 -7.34
CA SER A 55 -18.36 -8.09 -6.05
C SER A 55 -16.85 -8.35 -6.13
N ASP A 56 -16.27 -8.46 -7.33
CA ASP A 56 -14.83 -8.63 -7.48
C ASP A 56 -14.11 -7.32 -7.11
N VAL A 57 -13.08 -7.39 -6.26
CA VAL A 57 -12.25 -6.23 -5.94
C VAL A 57 -11.36 -5.86 -7.12
N VAL A 58 -11.17 -4.56 -7.29
CA VAL A 58 -10.22 -4.00 -8.24
C VAL A 58 -8.95 -3.58 -7.51
N CYS A 59 -7.82 -4.16 -7.92
CA CYS A 59 -6.49 -3.74 -7.52
C CYS A 59 -5.53 -4.05 -8.67
N PRO A 60 -4.74 -3.07 -9.14
CA PRO A 60 -3.72 -3.33 -10.15
C PRO A 60 -2.65 -4.25 -9.59
N HIS A 61 -1.97 -4.98 -10.49
CA HIS A 61 -0.77 -5.72 -10.13
C HIS A 61 0.41 -4.76 -10.06
N PHE A 62 1.25 -4.92 -9.03
CA PHE A 62 2.43 -4.08 -8.79
C PHE A 62 3.59 -4.95 -8.27
N LEU A 63 4.82 -4.44 -8.29
CA LEU A 63 5.95 -5.15 -7.72
C LEU A 63 6.02 -4.96 -6.21
N GLU A 64 6.14 -6.06 -5.47
CA GLU A 64 6.50 -6.04 -4.06
C GLU A 64 8.04 -6.08 -3.95
N LEU A 65 8.63 -5.23 -3.10
CA LEU A 65 10.02 -5.33 -2.66
C LEU A 65 10.02 -5.80 -1.21
N LYS A 66 10.11 -7.12 -1.04
CA LYS A 66 9.97 -7.84 0.22
C LYS A 66 11.29 -7.84 0.97
N TRP A 67 11.81 -6.67 1.33
CA TRP A 67 13.06 -6.51 2.09
C TRP A 67 13.00 -7.12 3.49
N ALA A 68 11.79 -7.23 4.04
CA ALA A 68 11.51 -7.78 5.35
C ALA A 68 10.07 -8.31 5.38
N TYR A 69 9.67 -8.89 6.52
CA TYR A 69 8.28 -9.20 6.80
C TYR A 69 7.96 -9.01 8.29
N GLY A 70 6.67 -8.92 8.62
CA GLY A 70 6.22 -8.63 9.98
C GLY A 70 6.14 -7.13 10.27
N CYS A 71 5.70 -6.75 11.45
CA CYS A 71 5.44 -5.36 11.80
C CYS A 71 5.63 -5.15 13.31
N PRO A 72 6.24 -4.03 13.75
CA PRO A 72 6.36 -3.71 15.17
C PRO A 72 5.03 -3.30 15.80
N PHE A 73 4.00 -3.01 15.00
CA PHE A 73 2.67 -2.60 15.45
C PHE A 73 1.71 -3.78 15.53
N ASN A 74 0.65 -3.65 16.33
CA ASN A 74 -0.33 -4.70 16.59
C ASN A 74 -1.76 -4.28 16.24
N CYS A 75 -1.98 -3.73 15.04
CA CYS A 75 -3.33 -3.31 14.64
C CYS A 75 -4.31 -4.51 14.65
N ALA A 76 -5.52 -4.31 15.17
CA ALA A 76 -6.54 -5.35 15.32
C ALA A 76 -6.87 -6.01 13.96
N TRP A 77 -7.18 -5.20 12.96
CA TRP A 77 -7.54 -5.60 11.59
C TRP A 77 -6.35 -6.00 10.69
N CYS A 78 -5.15 -6.15 11.23
CA CYS A 78 -3.95 -6.37 10.42
C CYS A 78 -3.99 -7.72 9.70
N TYR A 79 -4.07 -7.69 8.37
CA TYR A 79 -4.13 -8.90 7.56
C TYR A 79 -2.84 -9.75 7.61
N LEU A 80 -1.73 -9.19 8.12
CA LEU A 80 -0.49 -9.94 8.36
C LEU A 80 -0.68 -11.04 9.41
N LYS A 81 -1.62 -10.87 10.37
CA LYS A 81 -1.98 -11.90 11.34
C LYS A 81 -2.45 -13.18 10.66
N GLY A 82 -3.29 -13.05 9.63
CA GLY A 82 -3.72 -14.17 8.80
C GLY A 82 -2.63 -14.65 7.84
N THR A 83 -1.84 -13.74 7.26
CA THR A 83 -0.80 -14.05 6.28
C THR A 83 0.33 -14.90 6.89
N PHE A 84 0.79 -14.55 8.09
CA PHE A 84 1.92 -15.22 8.75
C PHE A 84 1.49 -16.21 9.85
N ARG A 85 0.22 -16.61 9.88
CA ARG A 85 -0.34 -17.50 10.92
C ARG A 85 0.39 -18.83 11.08
N PHE A 86 1.04 -19.33 10.03
CA PHE A 86 1.78 -20.59 10.05
C PHE A 86 3.29 -20.43 10.25
N LEU A 87 3.80 -19.20 10.28
CA LEU A 87 5.20 -18.95 10.59
C LEU A 87 5.40 -18.96 12.11
N GLU A 88 6.52 -19.51 12.57
CA GLU A 88 6.92 -19.46 13.98
C GLU A 88 7.06 -18.01 14.48
N THR A 89 7.60 -17.15 13.62
CA THR A 89 7.80 -15.72 13.89
C THR A 89 6.49 -14.92 13.87
N LYS A 90 5.38 -15.48 13.36
CA LYS A 90 4.08 -14.79 13.22
C LYS A 90 4.26 -13.41 12.59
N THR A 91 3.77 -12.36 13.24
CA THR A 91 3.90 -10.96 12.77
C THR A 91 5.14 -10.25 13.32
N LYS A 92 6.02 -10.93 14.06
CA LYS A 92 7.25 -10.30 14.58
C LYS A 92 8.12 -9.80 13.41
N PRO A 93 8.75 -8.61 13.51
CA PRO A 93 9.65 -8.11 12.49
C PRO A 93 10.82 -9.07 12.20
N VAL A 94 11.03 -9.36 10.91
CA VAL A 94 12.16 -10.17 10.43
C VAL A 94 12.75 -9.53 9.18
N PHE A 95 14.03 -9.17 9.25
CA PHE A 95 14.78 -8.61 8.13
C PHE A 95 15.34 -9.71 7.25
N LYS A 96 15.33 -9.53 5.93
CA LYS A 96 16.01 -10.43 5.00
C LYS A 96 17.47 -10.04 4.82
N ASP A 97 18.23 -10.97 4.26
CA ASP A 97 19.62 -10.72 3.89
C ASP A 97 19.74 -9.49 2.98
N ARG A 98 20.46 -8.49 3.47
CA ARG A 98 20.58 -7.18 2.81
C ARG A 98 21.33 -7.27 1.49
N GLU A 99 22.29 -8.17 1.37
CA GLU A 99 23.05 -8.37 0.15
C GLU A 99 22.17 -9.02 -0.93
N LYS A 100 21.34 -9.99 -0.56
CA LYS A 100 20.30 -10.54 -1.44
C LYS A 100 19.33 -9.46 -1.90
N VAL A 101 18.90 -8.56 -1.01
CA VAL A 101 18.05 -7.42 -1.40
C VAL A 101 18.76 -6.52 -2.40
N ARG A 102 20.03 -6.18 -2.15
CA ARG A 102 20.85 -5.35 -3.05
C ARG A 102 20.94 -5.98 -4.44
N LEU A 103 21.41 -7.22 -4.51
CA LEU A 103 21.64 -7.96 -5.75
C LEU A 103 20.35 -8.14 -6.58
N HIS A 104 19.24 -8.49 -5.93
CA HIS A 104 17.96 -8.64 -6.64
C HIS A 104 17.42 -7.30 -7.15
N THR A 105 17.64 -6.22 -6.41
CA THR A 105 17.21 -4.87 -6.81
C THR A 105 18.04 -4.35 -7.98
N GLU A 106 19.36 -4.51 -7.95
CA GLU A 106 20.23 -4.14 -9.06
C GLU A 106 19.92 -4.94 -10.33
N ALA A 107 19.70 -6.25 -10.20
CA ALA A 107 19.31 -7.08 -11.34
C ALA A 107 17.98 -6.64 -11.99
N LEU A 108 17.07 -6.01 -11.23
CA LEU A 108 15.86 -5.41 -11.80
C LEU A 108 16.17 -4.14 -12.59
N PHE A 109 17.13 -3.32 -12.15
CA PHE A 109 17.45 -2.05 -12.81
C PHE A 109 18.04 -2.23 -14.20
N ASP A 110 18.68 -3.36 -14.45
CA ASP A 110 19.18 -3.73 -15.78
C ASP A 110 18.05 -4.10 -16.77
N THR A 111 16.78 -3.99 -16.36
CA THR A 111 15.60 -4.35 -17.16
C THR A 111 14.98 -3.16 -17.90
N VAL A 112 15.83 -2.27 -18.42
CA VAL A 112 15.47 -0.96 -19.02
C VAL A 112 14.45 -1.00 -20.16
N GLN A 113 14.28 -2.17 -20.78
CA GLN A 113 13.31 -2.41 -21.85
C GLN A 113 11.85 -2.56 -21.38
N TYR A 114 11.58 -2.70 -20.08
CA TYR A 114 10.21 -2.85 -19.56
C TYR A 114 9.64 -1.53 -18.99
N PRO A 115 8.32 -1.41 -18.80
CA PRO A 115 7.71 -0.20 -18.27
C PRO A 115 8.26 0.25 -16.92
N LYS A 116 8.11 1.55 -16.62
CA LYS A 116 8.35 2.11 -15.29
C LYS A 116 7.42 1.45 -14.28
N GLU A 117 7.95 1.09 -13.12
CA GLU A 117 7.20 0.39 -12.06
C GLU A 117 7.49 1.02 -10.70
N ILE A 118 6.54 0.91 -9.78
CA ILE A 118 6.71 1.27 -8.37
C ILE A 118 6.83 -0.03 -7.57
N LEU A 119 7.84 -0.08 -6.70
CA LEU A 119 8.14 -1.24 -5.86
C LEU A 119 7.67 -0.98 -4.42
N ASN A 120 6.59 -1.64 -4.02
CA ASN A 120 5.99 -1.49 -2.70
C ASN A 120 6.77 -2.27 -1.64
N THR A 121 7.34 -1.56 -0.67
CA THR A 121 8.10 -2.12 0.47
C THR A 121 7.23 -2.41 1.70
N GLY A 122 5.96 -1.96 1.68
CA GLY A 122 5.03 -1.99 2.79
C GLY A 122 3.86 -2.98 2.66
N GLU A 123 3.85 -3.87 1.66
CA GLU A 123 2.81 -4.91 1.58
C GLU A 123 2.99 -5.89 2.75
N LEU A 124 4.17 -6.50 2.90
CA LEU A 124 4.42 -7.55 3.91
C LEU A 124 5.09 -7.06 5.21
N ALA A 125 5.36 -5.76 5.31
CA ALA A 125 6.01 -5.14 6.47
C ALA A 125 5.56 -3.69 6.64
N ASP A 126 5.91 -3.06 7.78
CA ASP A 126 5.95 -1.60 7.82
C ASP A 126 7.28 -1.11 7.25
N SER A 127 7.22 -0.18 6.29
CA SER A 127 8.40 0.21 5.50
C SER A 127 9.48 0.91 6.31
N LEU A 128 9.14 1.49 7.48
CA LEU A 128 10.07 2.19 8.37
C LEU A 128 10.37 1.41 9.65
N MET A 129 10.01 0.13 9.75
CA MET A 129 10.33 -0.66 10.95
C MET A 129 11.85 -0.88 11.16
N GLY A 130 12.66 -0.62 10.13
CA GLY A 130 14.12 -0.74 10.17
C GLY A 130 14.85 0.53 10.56
N GLU A 131 14.16 1.64 10.84
CA GLU A 131 14.82 2.94 11.00
C GLU A 131 15.54 3.12 12.35
N ASN A 132 15.30 2.22 13.32
CA ASN A 132 16.00 2.23 14.61
C ASN A 132 17.21 1.26 14.66
N VAL A 133 17.53 0.55 13.58
CA VAL A 133 18.65 -0.39 13.57
C VAL A 133 19.95 0.30 13.12
N LYS A 134 21.11 -0.31 13.41
CA LYS A 134 22.44 0.22 13.05
C LYS A 134 22.59 0.58 11.57
N LYS A 135 21.87 -0.12 10.68
CA LYS A 135 21.85 0.13 9.24
C LYS A 135 20.40 0.30 8.78
N PRO A 136 19.84 1.52 8.83
CA PRO A 136 18.47 1.79 8.40
C PRO A 136 18.18 1.29 6.99
N PHE A 137 16.90 1.05 6.70
CA PHE A 137 16.48 0.58 5.38
C PHE A 137 16.39 1.74 4.38
N SER A 138 15.91 2.91 4.80
CA SER A 138 15.87 4.12 3.98
C SER A 138 17.24 4.47 3.39
N THR A 139 18.26 4.57 4.23
CA THR A 139 19.65 4.92 3.88
C THR A 139 20.35 3.87 3.01
N PHE A 140 19.75 2.69 2.87
CA PHE A 140 20.21 1.64 1.98
C PHE A 140 19.57 1.74 0.60
N ILE A 141 18.24 1.73 0.59
CA ILE A 141 17.47 1.41 -0.60
C ILE A 141 17.25 2.65 -1.45
N ILE A 142 17.11 3.84 -0.85
CA ILE A 142 16.91 5.08 -1.59
C ILE A 142 18.15 5.37 -2.45
N PRO A 143 19.39 5.41 -1.90
CA PRO A 143 20.58 5.60 -2.74
C PRO A 143 20.75 4.53 -3.81
N LEU A 144 20.28 3.31 -3.56
CA LEU A 144 20.29 2.25 -4.56
C LEU A 144 19.35 2.57 -5.73
N PHE A 145 18.12 2.99 -5.44
CA PHE A 145 17.14 3.41 -6.46
C PHE A 145 17.58 4.66 -7.22
N GLU A 146 18.32 5.58 -6.60
CA GLU A 146 18.86 6.77 -7.27
C GLU A 146 19.94 6.48 -8.33
N LYS A 147 20.45 5.24 -8.42
CA LYS A 147 21.37 4.84 -9.51
C LYS A 147 20.69 4.75 -10.89
N GLN A 148 19.36 4.88 -10.93
CA GLN A 148 18.55 4.77 -12.15
C GLN A 148 17.36 5.76 -12.09
N ASN A 149 16.62 5.94 -13.19
CA ASN A 149 15.54 6.94 -13.31
C ASN A 149 14.19 6.37 -13.80
N GLN A 150 14.04 5.04 -13.79
CA GLN A 150 12.91 4.30 -14.33
C GLN A 150 11.92 3.84 -13.26
N HIS A 151 12.41 3.18 -12.20
CA HIS A 151 11.60 2.59 -11.14
C HIS A 151 11.60 3.45 -9.89
N LYS A 152 10.49 3.47 -9.14
CA LYS A 152 10.45 4.10 -7.82
C LYS A 152 10.29 3.08 -6.72
N VAL A 153 10.85 3.36 -5.54
CA VAL A 153 10.56 2.63 -4.31
C VAL A 153 9.43 3.34 -3.58
N LEU A 154 8.41 2.59 -3.18
CA LEU A 154 7.31 3.09 -2.37
C LEU A 154 7.49 2.58 -0.94
N PHE A 155 7.55 3.53 -0.02
CA PHE A 155 7.40 3.31 1.40
C PHE A 155 5.93 3.50 1.77
N LEU A 156 5.35 2.53 2.46
CA LEU A 156 4.07 2.65 3.14
C LEU A 156 4.25 2.35 4.63
N THR A 157 3.90 3.31 5.49
CA THR A 157 4.22 3.23 6.93
C THR A 157 3.14 3.83 7.81
N LYS A 158 3.09 3.39 9.07
CA LYS A 158 2.44 4.08 10.20
C LYS A 158 3.44 4.71 11.17
N SER A 159 4.74 4.54 10.96
CA SER A 159 5.81 5.09 11.80
C SER A 159 5.92 6.60 11.64
N ASP A 160 6.37 7.26 12.70
CA ASP A 160 6.79 8.67 12.73
C ASP A 160 8.33 8.83 12.65
N ASN A 161 9.09 7.72 12.66
CA ASN A 161 10.54 7.74 12.59
C ASN A 161 11.04 8.03 11.17
N THR A 162 11.08 9.30 10.82
CA THR A 162 11.42 9.83 9.49
C THR A 162 12.76 10.53 9.44
N LYS A 163 13.53 10.53 10.55
CA LYS A 163 14.80 11.25 10.68
C LYS A 163 15.76 10.96 9.52
N HIS A 164 15.94 9.69 9.17
CA HIS A 164 16.85 9.34 8.10
C HIS A 164 16.33 9.69 6.70
N LEU A 165 15.01 9.75 6.50
CA LEU A 165 14.45 10.19 5.22
C LEU A 165 14.78 11.66 4.95
N ILE A 166 14.62 12.52 5.94
CA ILE A 166 14.87 13.96 5.80
C ILE A 166 16.36 14.32 5.69
N GLU A 167 17.26 13.41 6.08
CA GLU A 167 18.72 13.55 5.96
C GLU A 167 19.27 13.09 4.60
N ILE A 168 18.49 12.35 3.80
CA ILE A 168 18.91 11.88 2.47
C ILE A 168 18.73 13.01 1.47
N GLU A 169 19.79 13.43 0.77
CA GLU A 169 19.73 14.55 -0.17
C GLU A 169 19.07 14.22 -1.52
N ASN A 170 19.32 13.03 -2.08
CA ASN A 170 18.74 12.63 -3.36
C ASN A 170 17.72 11.50 -3.19
N HIS A 171 16.49 11.76 -3.62
CA HIS A 171 15.33 10.90 -3.38
C HIS A 171 14.24 11.02 -4.47
N LYS A 172 14.63 11.34 -5.71
CA LYS A 172 13.68 11.49 -6.84
C LYS A 172 12.96 10.17 -7.17
N GLN A 173 13.57 9.04 -6.85
CA GLN A 173 13.06 7.70 -7.06
C GLN A 173 12.38 7.10 -5.82
N ALA A 174 12.06 7.89 -4.80
CA ALA A 174 11.34 7.45 -3.61
C ALA A 174 9.97 8.13 -3.49
N ILE A 175 8.96 7.35 -3.11
CA ILE A 175 7.62 7.82 -2.73
C ILE A 175 7.40 7.40 -1.28
N ILE A 176 6.99 8.34 -0.44
CA ILE A 176 6.71 8.06 0.97
C ILE A 176 5.21 8.22 1.21
N SER A 177 4.57 7.13 1.62
CA SER A 177 3.14 7.06 1.86
C SER A 177 2.84 6.77 3.31
N PHE A 178 1.98 7.58 3.93
CA PHE A 178 1.58 7.43 5.32
C PHE A 178 0.19 6.84 5.42
N SER A 179 0.06 5.77 6.22
CA SER A 179 -1.23 5.23 6.63
C SER A 179 -1.79 6.06 7.79
N LEU A 180 -2.88 6.77 7.52
CA LEU A 180 -3.59 7.60 8.47
C LEU A 180 -5.02 7.07 8.67
N ASN A 181 -5.61 7.42 9.82
CA ASN A 181 -7.01 7.16 10.11
C ASN A 181 -7.52 8.26 11.05
N THR A 182 -8.81 8.24 11.39
CA THR A 182 -9.32 9.12 12.45
C THR A 182 -8.64 8.79 13.78
N LEU A 183 -8.63 9.77 14.70
CA LEU A 183 -8.08 9.59 16.05
C LEU A 183 -8.75 8.39 16.73
N GLU A 184 -10.08 8.33 16.65
CA GLU A 184 -10.89 7.30 17.30
C GLU A 184 -10.59 5.90 16.76
N ASN A 185 -10.47 5.76 15.44
CA ASN A 185 -10.14 4.48 14.82
C ASN A 185 -8.71 4.03 15.18
N ALA A 186 -7.76 4.96 15.15
CA ALA A 186 -6.37 4.65 15.44
C ALA A 186 -6.15 4.27 16.91
N GLU A 187 -6.71 5.04 17.85
CA GLU A 187 -6.63 4.73 19.28
C GLU A 187 -7.28 3.39 19.62
N ARG A 188 -8.42 3.09 18.99
CA ARG A 188 -9.16 1.87 19.26
C ARG A 188 -8.46 0.61 18.74
N TRP A 189 -7.91 0.66 17.51
CA TRP A 189 -7.51 -0.56 16.80
C TRP A 189 -6.10 -0.54 16.21
N GLU A 190 -5.34 0.55 16.27
CA GLU A 190 -3.96 0.62 15.74
C GLU A 190 -2.90 0.56 16.84
N ILE A 191 -3.10 -0.33 17.82
CA ILE A 191 -2.24 -0.47 18.99
C ILE A 191 -0.76 -0.64 18.60
N GLY A 192 0.10 0.14 19.26
CA GLY A 192 1.54 0.14 19.07
C GLY A 192 2.04 1.08 17.96
N ALA A 193 1.17 1.54 17.06
CA ALA A 193 1.54 2.57 16.09
C ALA A 193 1.52 3.96 16.74
N PRO A 194 2.37 4.91 16.29
CA PRO A 194 2.35 6.30 16.77
C PRO A 194 0.96 6.96 16.65
N PRO A 195 0.63 7.95 17.50
CA PRO A 195 -0.59 8.73 17.35
C PRO A 195 -0.70 9.38 15.97
N VAL A 196 -1.92 9.52 15.45
CA VAL A 196 -2.19 10.06 14.10
C VAL A 196 -1.53 11.43 13.90
N ALA A 197 -1.61 12.32 14.88
CA ALA A 197 -0.98 13.64 14.81
C ALA A 197 0.53 13.56 14.56
N LYS A 198 1.25 12.63 15.21
CA LYS A 198 2.69 12.43 14.98
C LYS A 198 2.98 11.92 13.57
N ARG A 199 2.11 11.07 13.03
CA ARG A 199 2.24 10.58 11.64
C ARG A 199 2.01 11.71 10.63
N ILE A 200 1.09 12.62 10.91
CA ILE A 200 0.85 13.82 10.06
C ILE A 200 2.07 14.75 10.10
N GLU A 201 2.65 15.00 11.28
CA GLU A 201 3.88 15.81 11.39
C GLU A 201 5.08 15.14 10.70
N ALA A 202 5.19 13.82 10.80
CA ALA A 202 6.20 13.06 10.05
C ALA A 202 5.99 13.15 8.53
N ALA A 203 4.73 13.09 8.07
CA ALA A 203 4.40 13.27 6.65
C ALA A 203 4.70 14.69 6.15
N LYS A 204 4.43 15.71 6.98
CA LYS A 204 4.82 17.10 6.72
C LYS A 204 6.33 17.23 6.57
N ALA A 205 7.11 16.70 7.51
CA ALA A 205 8.57 16.79 7.45
C ALA A 205 9.15 16.14 6.18
N VAL A 206 8.61 14.99 5.79
CA VAL A 206 9.00 14.30 4.55
C VAL A 206 8.56 15.07 3.30
N TYR A 207 7.37 15.68 3.31
CA TYR A 207 6.90 16.57 2.24
C TYR A 207 7.78 17.81 2.10
N GLU A 208 8.13 18.47 3.20
CA GLU A 208 9.01 19.65 3.23
C GLU A 208 10.44 19.34 2.77
N ALA A 209 10.91 18.09 2.98
CA ALA A 209 12.16 17.61 2.41
C ALA A 209 12.08 17.37 0.89
N GLY A 210 10.90 17.49 0.26
CA GLY A 210 10.73 17.42 -1.19
C GLY A 210 10.43 16.03 -1.75
N TYR A 211 10.03 15.08 -0.89
CA TYR A 211 9.57 13.77 -1.36
C TYR A 211 8.20 13.85 -2.05
N GLU A 212 7.95 12.93 -2.98
CA GLU A 212 6.59 12.62 -3.39
C GLU A 212 5.86 11.96 -2.22
N THR A 213 5.02 12.73 -1.52
CA THR A 213 4.30 12.28 -0.33
C THR A 213 2.86 11.90 -0.66
N ARG A 214 2.47 10.66 -0.33
CA ARG A 214 1.10 10.13 -0.51
C ARG A 214 0.45 9.87 0.84
N ILE A 215 -0.88 9.84 0.88
CA ILE A 215 -1.64 9.42 2.04
C ILE A 215 -2.49 8.20 1.69
N ARG A 216 -2.60 7.28 2.64
CA ARG A 216 -3.48 6.12 2.57
C ARG A 216 -4.40 6.09 3.79
N ILE A 217 -5.69 6.19 3.56
CA ILE A 217 -6.73 6.05 4.59
C ILE A 217 -7.39 4.68 4.36
N ASP A 218 -6.75 3.63 4.86
CA ASP A 218 -7.21 2.24 4.73
C ASP A 218 -6.77 1.42 5.94
N PRO A 219 -7.71 0.92 6.76
CA PRO A 219 -9.15 0.86 6.52
C PRO A 219 -9.96 2.05 7.05
N MET A 220 -10.93 2.52 6.27
CA MET A 220 -12.02 3.38 6.72
C MET A 220 -13.09 2.58 7.47
N LEU A 221 -13.59 3.13 8.57
CA LEU A 221 -14.62 2.55 9.43
C LEU A 221 -15.50 3.66 10.03
N PRO A 222 -16.84 3.51 10.07
CA PRO A 222 -17.75 4.52 10.58
C PRO A 222 -17.80 4.47 12.11
N PHE A 223 -16.67 4.76 12.78
CA PHE A 223 -16.58 4.72 14.24
C PHE A 223 -16.10 6.03 14.88
N PRO A 224 -16.73 6.45 16.00
CA PRO A 224 -18.04 5.96 16.45
C PRO A 224 -19.13 6.44 15.49
N GLU A 225 -20.21 5.66 15.39
CA GLU A 225 -21.25 5.82 14.37
C GLU A 225 -21.84 7.23 14.30
N SER A 226 -21.93 7.92 15.43
CA SER A 226 -22.51 9.26 15.52
C SER A 226 -21.62 10.41 15.03
N LYS A 227 -20.31 10.20 14.85
CA LYS A 227 -19.35 11.29 14.54
C LYS A 227 -18.31 10.97 13.47
N TRP A 228 -18.40 9.81 12.82
CA TRP A 228 -17.36 9.37 11.89
C TRP A 228 -17.17 10.37 10.73
N LYS A 229 -18.23 11.05 10.28
CA LYS A 229 -18.17 12.05 9.21
C LYS A 229 -17.27 13.22 9.62
N GLU A 230 -17.53 13.79 10.78
CA GLU A 230 -16.77 14.89 11.36
C GLU A 230 -15.32 14.47 11.64
N SER A 231 -15.12 13.26 12.18
CA SER A 231 -13.79 12.74 12.47
C SER A 231 -12.93 12.60 11.20
N TYR A 232 -13.49 12.11 10.09
CA TYR A 232 -12.73 12.04 8.83
C TYR A 232 -12.55 13.40 8.17
N LYS A 233 -13.54 14.31 8.21
CA LYS A 233 -13.35 15.69 7.73
C LYS A 233 -12.23 16.40 8.49
N GLY A 234 -12.24 16.30 9.82
CA GLY A 234 -11.19 16.84 10.68
C GLY A 234 -9.81 16.20 10.45
N LEU A 235 -9.75 14.92 10.06
CA LEU A 235 -8.50 14.30 9.61
C LEU A 235 -7.99 14.95 8.31
N ILE A 236 -8.87 15.15 7.32
CA ILE A 236 -8.53 15.81 6.06
C ILE A 236 -8.04 17.24 6.32
N ASP A 237 -8.74 18.02 7.14
CA ASP A 237 -8.34 19.39 7.46
C ASP A 237 -6.97 19.45 8.14
N GLN A 238 -6.69 18.52 9.07
CA GLN A 238 -5.37 18.42 9.68
C GLN A 238 -4.27 18.13 8.65
N ILE A 239 -4.52 17.24 7.68
CA ILE A 239 -3.55 16.94 6.61
C ILE A 239 -3.32 18.20 5.77
N PHE A 240 -4.39 18.82 5.25
CA PHE A 240 -4.29 19.96 4.33
C PHE A 240 -3.81 21.25 5.00
N SER A 241 -3.96 21.39 6.32
CA SER A 241 -3.34 22.48 7.09
C SER A 241 -1.81 22.40 7.13
N LYS A 242 -1.23 21.24 6.79
CA LYS A 242 0.21 20.95 6.91
C LYS A 242 0.87 20.78 5.55
N PHE A 243 0.23 20.09 4.61
CA PHE A 243 0.74 19.87 3.26
C PHE A 243 -0.35 19.34 2.32
N THR A 244 -0.13 19.45 1.01
CA THR A 244 -1.00 18.82 0.00
C THR A 244 -0.34 17.53 -0.51
N PRO A 245 -0.91 16.35 -0.23
CA PRO A 245 -0.35 15.09 -0.73
C PRO A 245 -0.46 15.00 -2.25
N GLU A 246 0.43 14.26 -2.91
CA GLU A 246 0.31 13.98 -4.36
C GLU A 246 -0.95 13.15 -4.64
N ARG A 247 -1.27 12.22 -3.72
CA ARG A 247 -2.35 11.25 -3.84
C ARG A 247 -2.93 10.86 -2.49
N ILE A 248 -4.25 10.69 -2.44
CA ILE A 248 -4.96 10.11 -1.30
C ILE A 248 -5.62 8.81 -1.78
N THR A 249 -5.24 7.68 -1.20
CA THR A 249 -5.89 6.40 -1.47
C THR A 249 -6.77 6.00 -0.29
N ILE A 250 -8.07 5.88 -0.51
CA ILE A 250 -9.05 5.50 0.52
C ILE A 250 -9.50 4.05 0.32
N GLY A 251 -9.78 3.33 1.39
CA GLY A 251 -10.31 1.96 1.31
C GLY A 251 -10.97 1.57 2.62
N SER A 252 -11.99 0.74 2.58
CA SER A 252 -12.81 0.39 3.73
C SER A 252 -12.21 -0.79 4.47
N LEU A 253 -12.65 -0.98 5.70
CA LEU A 253 -12.38 -2.22 6.42
C LEU A 253 -12.78 -3.44 5.60
N ARG A 254 -11.89 -4.44 5.68
CA ARG A 254 -12.08 -5.75 5.06
C ARG A 254 -11.49 -6.83 5.95
N GLY A 255 -12.27 -7.88 6.20
CA GLY A 255 -11.90 -9.01 7.03
C GLY A 255 -11.72 -10.26 6.18
N LEU A 256 -10.48 -10.63 5.90
CA LEU A 256 -10.18 -11.99 5.43
C LEU A 256 -10.47 -12.97 6.58
N GLN A 257 -11.03 -14.14 6.29
CA GLN A 257 -11.34 -15.12 7.33
C GLN A 257 -10.10 -15.50 8.15
N SER A 258 -8.94 -15.63 7.51
CA SER A 258 -7.67 -15.89 8.19
C SER A 258 -7.24 -14.77 9.13
N THR A 259 -7.63 -13.52 8.84
CA THR A 259 -7.36 -12.36 9.70
C THR A 259 -8.30 -12.35 10.90
N ILE A 260 -9.59 -12.59 10.67
CA ILE A 260 -10.60 -12.71 11.73
C ILE A 260 -10.22 -13.81 12.72
N ASN A 261 -9.78 -14.97 12.22
CA ASN A 261 -9.34 -16.09 13.06
C ASN A 261 -8.04 -15.81 13.82
N GLY A 262 -7.22 -14.86 13.35
CA GLY A 262 -5.89 -14.58 13.88
C GLY A 262 -5.81 -13.33 14.76
N THR A 263 -6.90 -12.57 14.88
CA THR A 263 -6.93 -11.37 15.74
C THR A 263 -7.44 -11.71 17.14
N THR A 264 -6.91 -11.00 18.14
CA THR A 264 -7.37 -11.07 19.53
C THR A 264 -8.57 -10.15 19.76
N ASP A 265 -8.52 -8.93 19.24
CA ASP A 265 -9.64 -8.00 19.23
C ASP A 265 -10.47 -8.20 17.96
N THR A 266 -11.72 -8.62 18.15
CA THR A 266 -12.73 -8.87 17.12
C THR A 266 -13.83 -7.81 17.08
N SER A 267 -13.74 -6.74 17.88
CA SER A 267 -14.78 -5.69 17.94
C SER A 267 -15.04 -5.00 16.59
N TRP A 268 -14.06 -4.97 15.68
CA TRP A 268 -14.21 -4.44 14.33
C TRP A 268 -15.00 -5.37 13.37
N VAL A 269 -15.23 -6.64 13.74
CA VAL A 269 -15.86 -7.64 12.86
C VAL A 269 -17.36 -7.38 12.70
N GLU A 270 -18.00 -6.73 13.69
CA GLU A 270 -19.43 -6.39 13.63
C GLU A 270 -19.78 -5.47 12.47
N TYR A 271 -18.83 -4.64 12.01
CA TYR A 271 -19.00 -3.73 10.88
C TYR A 271 -18.98 -4.44 9.52
N LEU A 272 -18.69 -5.75 9.47
CA LEU A 272 -18.56 -6.50 8.23
C LEU A 272 -19.83 -7.29 7.93
N SER A 273 -20.47 -7.04 6.79
CA SER A 273 -21.72 -7.69 6.41
C SER A 273 -21.69 -8.31 5.01
N GLU A 274 -20.92 -7.76 4.08
CA GLU A 274 -20.90 -8.19 2.67
C GLU A 274 -19.69 -9.05 2.32
N TRP A 275 -19.84 -9.94 1.34
CA TRP A 275 -18.73 -10.74 0.83
C TRP A 275 -18.17 -10.18 -0.49
N SER A 276 -16.85 -10.24 -0.60
CA SER A 276 -16.11 -10.05 -1.85
C SER A 276 -15.15 -11.21 -2.08
N ASN A 277 -14.53 -11.26 -3.26
CA ASN A 277 -13.40 -12.17 -3.51
C ASN A 277 -12.13 -11.83 -2.70
N TRP A 278 -12.18 -10.79 -1.86
CA TRP A 278 -11.10 -10.35 -0.96
C TRP A 278 -11.56 -10.24 0.51
N GLY A 279 -12.46 -11.13 0.92
CA GLY A 279 -12.98 -11.21 2.30
C GLY A 279 -14.26 -10.40 2.51
N ARG A 280 -14.68 -10.35 3.78
CA ARG A 280 -15.88 -9.61 4.19
C ARG A 280 -15.61 -8.11 4.18
N LYS A 281 -16.59 -7.28 3.85
CA LYS A 281 -16.52 -5.82 3.78
C LYS A 281 -17.71 -5.18 4.50
N ILE A 282 -17.58 -3.89 4.80
CA ILE A 282 -18.71 -3.04 5.20
C ILE A 282 -19.75 -3.03 4.07
N GLU A 283 -21.03 -2.89 4.42
CA GLU A 283 -22.16 -2.79 3.48
C GLU A 283 -21.94 -1.70 2.42
N LEU A 284 -22.42 -1.94 1.20
CA LEU A 284 -22.17 -1.12 0.01
C LEU A 284 -22.60 0.34 0.19
N ASN A 285 -23.82 0.59 0.69
CA ASN A 285 -24.32 1.95 0.88
C ASN A 285 -23.53 2.72 1.94
N PHE A 286 -23.14 2.07 3.04
CA PHE A 286 -22.24 2.67 4.04
C PHE A 286 -20.85 2.97 3.48
N ARG A 287 -20.27 2.06 2.68
CA ARG A 287 -19.01 2.33 1.97
C ARG A 287 -19.16 3.53 1.03
N TYR A 288 -20.26 3.60 0.28
CA TYR A 288 -20.56 4.71 -0.61
C TYR A 288 -20.68 6.03 0.17
N ASP A 289 -21.42 6.06 1.28
CA ASP A 289 -21.54 7.27 2.12
C ASP A 289 -20.17 7.72 2.64
N MET A 290 -19.34 6.79 3.14
CA MET A 290 -17.97 7.11 3.58
C MET A 290 -17.12 7.71 2.45
N TYR A 291 -17.08 7.07 1.29
CA TYR A 291 -16.23 7.52 0.20
C TYR A 291 -16.73 8.79 -0.45
N SER A 292 -18.02 8.90 -0.73
CA SER A 292 -18.62 10.09 -1.33
C SER A 292 -18.49 11.30 -0.40
N THR A 293 -18.67 11.12 0.92
CA THR A 293 -18.42 12.19 1.91
C THR A 293 -17.01 12.74 1.78
N ILE A 294 -15.98 11.88 1.72
CA ILE A 294 -14.58 12.33 1.67
C ILE A 294 -14.18 12.85 0.30
N ILE A 295 -14.62 12.21 -0.78
CA ILE A 295 -14.35 12.67 -2.15
C ILE A 295 -14.97 14.06 -2.38
N ASN A 296 -16.22 14.28 -1.97
CA ASN A 296 -16.88 15.57 -2.11
C ASN A 296 -16.22 16.62 -1.22
N TYR A 297 -15.93 16.29 0.05
CA TYR A 297 -15.26 17.23 0.95
C TYR A 297 -13.87 17.67 0.44
N LEU A 298 -13.06 16.72 -0.04
CA LEU A 298 -11.77 17.03 -0.67
C LEU A 298 -11.92 17.93 -1.90
N LYS A 299 -12.94 17.70 -2.72
CA LYS A 299 -13.20 18.49 -3.92
C LYS A 299 -13.70 19.89 -3.58
N ASP A 300 -14.65 20.01 -2.67
CA ASP A 300 -15.40 21.23 -2.43
C ASP A 300 -14.63 22.19 -1.50
N GLU A 301 -13.97 21.67 -0.46
CA GLU A 301 -13.22 22.50 0.50
C GLU A 301 -11.74 22.67 0.13
N HIS A 302 -11.14 21.67 -0.52
CA HIS A 302 -9.69 21.62 -0.78
C HIS A 302 -9.32 21.62 -2.26
N ASN A 303 -10.30 21.72 -3.18
CA ASN A 303 -10.12 21.62 -4.64
C ASN A 303 -9.26 20.41 -5.08
N TYR A 304 -9.32 19.32 -4.31
CA TYR A 304 -8.45 18.17 -4.45
C TYR A 304 -9.16 17.01 -5.15
N LYS A 305 -8.53 16.46 -6.19
CA LYS A 305 -9.15 15.44 -7.08
C LYS A 305 -8.34 14.15 -7.22
N ASN A 306 -7.10 14.11 -6.73
CA ASN A 306 -6.21 12.96 -6.87
C ASN A 306 -6.53 11.89 -5.81
N VAL A 307 -7.74 11.32 -5.90
CA VAL A 307 -8.27 10.30 -5.01
C VAL A 307 -8.36 8.96 -5.72
N ALA A 308 -7.95 7.88 -5.06
CA ALA A 308 -8.06 6.52 -5.56
C ALA A 308 -8.66 5.58 -4.51
N LEU A 309 -9.23 4.45 -4.97
CA LEU A 309 -9.78 3.42 -4.08
C LEU A 309 -8.80 2.25 -3.92
N CYS A 310 -8.72 1.69 -2.71
CA CYS A 310 -7.91 0.52 -2.40
C CYS A 310 -8.78 -0.74 -2.26
N LYS A 311 -8.52 -1.74 -3.13
CA LYS A 311 -9.12 -3.08 -3.08
C LYS A 311 -10.66 -3.02 -2.96
N GLU A 312 -11.28 -2.11 -3.72
CA GLU A 312 -12.74 -1.89 -3.73
C GLU A 312 -13.45 -2.64 -4.85
N THR A 313 -14.72 -3.00 -4.62
CA THR A 313 -15.49 -3.80 -5.58
C THR A 313 -15.73 -3.05 -6.88
N LYS A 314 -15.80 -3.77 -8.01
CA LYS A 314 -16.18 -3.20 -9.33
C LYS A 314 -17.47 -2.39 -9.26
N GLU A 315 -18.42 -2.86 -8.46
CA GLU A 315 -19.66 -2.14 -8.15
C GLU A 315 -19.41 -0.79 -7.49
N MET A 316 -18.55 -0.72 -6.46
CA MET A 316 -18.24 0.55 -5.78
C MET A 316 -17.61 1.58 -6.73
N TRP A 317 -16.70 1.14 -7.61
CA TRP A 317 -16.15 2.01 -8.66
C TRP A 317 -17.25 2.59 -9.55
N LYS A 318 -18.19 1.74 -9.99
CA LYS A 318 -19.36 2.18 -10.79
C LYS A 318 -20.25 3.15 -10.01
N THR A 319 -20.59 2.84 -8.77
CA THR A 319 -21.49 3.65 -7.92
C THR A 319 -20.91 5.03 -7.64
N LEU A 320 -19.60 5.15 -7.45
CA LEU A 320 -18.91 6.44 -7.28
C LEU A 320 -18.65 7.17 -8.60
N GLY A 321 -19.02 6.61 -9.76
CA GLY A 321 -18.74 7.19 -11.07
C GLY A 321 -17.24 7.24 -11.42
N MET A 322 -16.43 6.37 -10.81
CA MET A 322 -14.98 6.32 -11.03
C MET A 322 -14.60 5.24 -12.04
N ASP A 323 -13.68 5.55 -12.95
CA ASP A 323 -13.19 4.60 -13.95
C ASP A 323 -11.99 3.80 -13.44
N TYR A 324 -12.23 2.55 -13.03
CA TYR A 324 -11.19 1.66 -12.52
C TYR A 324 -10.16 1.26 -13.58
N LYS A 325 -10.45 1.42 -14.88
CA LYS A 325 -9.51 1.15 -15.97
C LYS A 325 -8.38 2.19 -16.02
N LYS A 326 -8.61 3.37 -15.45
CA LYS A 326 -7.63 4.47 -15.37
C LYS A 326 -7.06 4.64 -13.96
N ILE A 327 -7.05 3.57 -13.17
CA ILE A 327 -6.66 3.63 -11.77
C ILE A 327 -5.23 4.14 -11.59
N LYS A 328 -5.08 5.11 -10.69
CA LYS A 328 -3.80 5.62 -10.19
C LYS A 328 -3.78 5.49 -8.68
N CYS A 329 -3.59 4.28 -8.14
CA CYS A 329 -3.60 4.04 -6.70
C CYS A 329 -2.22 4.25 -6.07
N ASN A 330 -2.11 4.06 -4.76
CA ASN A 330 -0.86 4.19 -4.02
C ASN A 330 0.31 3.37 -4.61
N CYS A 331 0.04 2.20 -5.19
CA CYS A 331 1.06 1.23 -5.63
C CYS A 331 1.46 1.33 -7.11
N VAL A 332 0.86 2.26 -7.87
CA VAL A 332 1.14 2.46 -9.30
C VAL A 332 1.41 3.93 -9.60
N TRP A 333 1.93 4.21 -10.79
CA TRP A 333 2.25 5.56 -11.24
C TRP A 333 1.05 6.49 -11.23
#